data_AF-A0A067ECP7-F1
#
_entry.id   AF-A0A067ECP7-F1
#
_cell.length_a   1.000
_cell.length_b   1.000
_cell.length_c   1.000
_cell.angle_alpha   90.00
_cell.angle_beta   90.00
_cell.angle_gamma   90.00
#
_symmetry.space_group_name_H-M   'P 1'
#
loop_
_entity.id
_entity.type
_entity.pdbx_description
1 polymer ?
#
loop_
_entity_poly.entity_id
_entity_poly.type
_entity_poly.pdbx_seq_one_letter_code
_entity_poly.pdbx_strand_id
1 'polypeptide(L)'
;MGQSLKIRVKTGTRKGFCPSKVVCVDYPRPDIDNTSNFLEAAYLSSSFRTSPRPSKPLKVVIAGAGLAGLSTAKYLADAGHKPLLLEARDVLVGAYPNIQNLFGELGINDRLQWKEHSMIFAMPNKPGEFSRFDFPEVLPAPLN
;
A
#
# COMPACT_ATOMS: atom_id res chain seq x y z
N MET A 1 -38.42 40.59 38.69
CA MET A 1 -36.99 40.78 39.04
C MET A 1 -36.29 39.43 38.92
N GLY A 2 -35.61 39.16 37.80
CA GLY A 2 -34.83 37.94 37.60
C GLY A 2 -33.46 38.31 37.10
N GLN A 3 -32.41 38.11 37.92
CA GLN A 3 -31.03 38.40 37.54
C GLN A 3 -30.50 37.30 36.63
N SER A 4 -30.04 37.67 35.43
CA SER A 4 -29.34 36.77 34.53
C SER A 4 -27.86 36.68 34.93
N LEU A 5 -27.43 35.51 35.39
CA LEU A 5 -26.04 35.19 35.71
C LEU A 5 -25.24 35.07 34.40
N LYS A 6 -24.37 36.04 34.11
CA LYS A 6 -23.39 35.97 33.02
C LYS A 6 -22.17 35.17 33.48
N ILE A 7 -22.06 33.91 33.05
CA ILE A 7 -20.84 33.12 33.23
C ILE A 7 -19.80 33.61 32.21
N ARG A 8 -18.75 34.28 32.71
CA ARG A 8 -17.61 34.73 31.91
C ARG A 8 -16.71 33.55 31.59
N VAL A 9 -16.89 32.95 30.41
CA VAL A 9 -15.94 31.96 29.87
C VAL A 9 -14.61 32.67 29.62
N LYS A 10 -13.55 32.24 30.33
CA LYS A 10 -12.19 32.72 30.06
C LYS A 10 -11.79 32.25 28.66
N THR A 11 -11.74 33.17 27.71
CA THR A 11 -11.05 32.96 26.43
C THR A 11 -9.57 32.85 26.73
N GLY A 12 -9.09 31.62 26.93
CA GLY A 12 -7.67 31.31 26.83
C GLY A 12 -7.17 31.72 25.44
N THR A 13 -6.03 32.39 25.40
CA THR A 13 -5.30 32.71 24.18
C THR A 13 -5.15 31.44 23.34
N ARG A 14 -5.79 31.39 22.18
CA ARG A 14 -5.55 30.33 21.20
C ARG A 14 -4.07 30.42 20.83
N LYS A 15 -3.26 29.46 21.27
CA LYS A 15 -1.93 29.24 20.70
C LYS A 15 -2.10 29.22 19.19
N GLY A 16 -1.32 30.05 18.49
CA GLY A 16 -1.45 30.31 17.06
C GLY A 16 -1.63 29.01 16.27
N PHE A 17 -2.72 28.94 15.52
CA PHE A 17 -2.91 27.92 14.51
C PHE A 17 -1.96 28.25 13.36
N CYS A 18 -0.78 27.62 13.35
CA CYS A 18 0.02 27.55 12.14
C CYS A 18 -0.74 26.65 11.17
N PRO A 19 -1.08 27.11 9.94
CA PRO A 19 -1.58 26.21 8.92
C PRO A 19 -0.51 25.13 8.71
N SER A 20 -0.87 23.87 8.93
CA SER A 20 0.01 22.73 8.65
C SER A 20 0.35 22.78 7.16
N LYS A 21 1.62 23.09 6.87
CA LYS A 21 2.14 23.12 5.51
C LYS A 21 2.21 21.66 5.04
N VAL A 22 1.33 21.26 4.12
CA VAL A 22 1.46 19.97 3.44
C VAL A 22 2.72 20.06 2.60
N VAL A 23 3.78 19.37 3.04
CA VAL A 23 5.04 19.30 2.31
C VAL A 23 5.11 17.95 1.63
N CYS A 24 5.12 17.95 0.29
CA CYS A 24 5.41 16.74 -0.47
C CYS A 24 6.92 16.50 -0.42
N VAL A 25 7.37 15.68 0.52
CA VAL A 25 8.73 15.12 0.53
C VAL A 25 8.68 13.64 0.20
N ASP A 26 9.74 13.13 -0.39
CA ASP A 26 9.91 11.69 -0.58
C ASP A 26 10.55 11.11 0.67
N TYR A 27 9.86 10.15 1.28
CA TYR A 27 10.36 9.45 2.46
C TYR A 27 11.24 8.27 2.04
N PRO A 28 12.26 7.91 2.85
CA PRO A 28 13.02 6.71 2.59
C PRO A 28 12.09 5.49 2.57
N ARG A 29 12.36 4.55 1.67
CA ARG A 29 11.62 3.28 1.60
C ARG A 29 11.67 2.61 2.98
N PRO A 30 10.53 2.22 3.58
CA PRO A 30 10.53 1.51 4.85
C PRO A 30 11.24 0.15 4.72
N ASP A 31 11.83 -0.34 5.81
CA ASP A 31 12.51 -1.65 5.84
C ASP A 31 11.48 -2.80 5.86
N ILE A 32 10.90 -3.05 4.70
CA ILE A 32 9.95 -4.14 4.47
C ILE A 32 10.64 -5.48 4.23
N ASP A 33 11.88 -5.46 3.77
CA ASP A 33 12.58 -6.66 3.30
C ASP A 33 12.98 -7.57 4.48
N ASN A 34 13.15 -7.00 5.68
CA ASN A 34 13.44 -7.74 6.91
C ASN A 34 12.19 -8.16 7.70
N THR A 35 10.98 -7.85 7.21
CA THR A 35 9.74 -8.24 7.91
C THR A 35 9.46 -9.74 7.75
N SER A 36 8.88 -10.37 8.78
CA SER A 36 8.54 -11.80 8.76
C SER A 36 7.67 -12.18 7.56
N ASN A 37 6.67 -11.34 7.26
CA ASN A 37 5.72 -11.55 6.18
C ASN A 37 6.41 -11.51 4.81
N PHE A 38 7.37 -10.60 4.63
CA PHE A 38 8.13 -10.50 3.40
C PHE A 38 9.06 -11.70 3.22
N LEU A 39 9.80 -12.07 4.27
CA LEU A 39 10.72 -13.21 4.22
C LEU A 39 9.99 -14.52 3.92
N GLU A 40 8.82 -14.74 4.55
CA GLU A 40 7.98 -15.91 4.27
C GLU A 40 7.47 -15.92 2.82
N ALA A 41 6.94 -14.78 2.35
CA ALA A 41 6.47 -14.66 0.97
C ALA A 41 7.60 -14.85 -0.06
N ALA A 42 8.79 -14.33 0.23
CA ALA A 42 9.98 -14.49 -0.60
C ALA A 42 10.44 -15.95 -0.64
N TYR A 43 10.45 -16.64 0.50
CA TYR A 43 10.75 -18.06 0.59
C TYR A 43 9.76 -18.90 -0.25
N LEU A 44 8.46 -18.71 -0.05
CA LEU A 44 7.42 -19.38 -0.84
C LEU A 44 7.56 -19.09 -2.33
N SER A 45 7.83 -17.83 -2.69
CA SER A 45 8.06 -17.43 -4.09
C SER A 45 9.27 -18.13 -4.71
N SER A 46 10.36 -18.27 -3.95
CA SER A 46 11.58 -18.95 -4.40
C SER A 46 11.35 -20.44 -4.65
N SER A 47 10.45 -21.08 -3.89
CA SER A 47 10.15 -22.51 -4.03
C SER A 47 9.63 -22.87 -5.43
N PHE A 48 8.86 -21.98 -6.07
CA PHE A 48 8.38 -22.18 -7.44
C PHE A 48 9.52 -22.18 -8.47
N ARG A 49 10.62 -21.47 -8.21
CA ARG A 49 11.80 -21.44 -9.10
C ARG A 49 12.76 -22.59 -8.85
N THR A 50 12.92 -23.00 -7.60
CA THR A 50 13.93 -23.99 -7.18
C THR A 50 13.42 -25.43 -7.23
N SER A 51 12.10 -25.62 -7.21
CA SER A 51 11.50 -26.96 -7.30
C SER A 51 11.79 -27.66 -8.65
N PRO A 52 11.84 -29.01 -8.65
CA PRO A 52 12.01 -29.77 -9.89
C PRO A 52 10.92 -29.48 -10.90
N ARG A 53 11.30 -29.28 -12.17
CA ARG A 53 10.34 -29.05 -13.24
C ARG A 53 9.47 -30.28 -13.50
N PRO A 54 8.17 -30.10 -13.80
CA PRO A 54 7.28 -31.21 -14.10
C PRO A 54 7.70 -31.92 -15.39
N SER A 55 7.66 -33.26 -15.38
CA SER A 55 7.95 -34.09 -16.57
C SER A 55 7.01 -33.78 -17.74
N LYS A 56 5.79 -33.33 -17.44
CA LYS A 56 4.80 -32.88 -18.42
C LYS A 56 4.21 -31.53 -18.01
N PRO A 57 4.66 -30.40 -18.61
CA PRO A 57 4.09 -29.08 -18.35
C PRO A 57 2.59 -29.00 -18.66
N LEU A 58 1.82 -28.50 -17.70
CA LEU A 58 0.41 -28.20 -17.89
C LEU A 58 0.22 -26.92 -18.71
N LYS A 59 -0.81 -26.90 -19.55
CA LYS A 59 -1.34 -25.68 -20.18
C LYS A 59 -2.46 -25.17 -19.30
N VAL A 60 -2.31 -23.97 -18.75
CA VAL A 60 -3.25 -23.40 -17.78
C VAL A 60 -3.85 -22.14 -18.36
N VAL A 61 -5.17 -22.07 -18.51
CA VAL A 61 -5.85 -20.85 -18.95
C VAL A 61 -6.17 -19.99 -17.74
N ILE A 62 -5.83 -18.71 -17.82
CA ILE A 62 -6.08 -17.71 -16.77
C ILE A 62 -6.95 -16.62 -17.40
N ALA A 63 -8.17 -16.44 -16.87
CA ALA A 63 -9.08 -15.39 -17.31
C ALA A 63 -8.95 -14.17 -16.38
N GLY A 64 -8.39 -13.08 -16.93
CA GLY A 64 -8.13 -11.81 -16.26
C GLY A 64 -6.63 -11.55 -16.06
N ALA A 65 -6.09 -10.51 -16.69
CA ALA A 65 -4.71 -10.04 -16.54
C ALA A 65 -4.59 -8.88 -15.53
N GLY A 66 -5.29 -9.01 -14.41
CA GLY A 66 -5.00 -8.21 -13.21
C GLY A 66 -3.73 -8.66 -12.50
N LEU A 67 -3.33 -8.00 -11.41
CA LEU A 67 -2.15 -8.43 -10.65
C LEU A 67 -2.25 -9.88 -10.16
N ALA A 68 -3.43 -10.34 -9.77
CA ALA A 68 -3.64 -11.73 -9.39
C ALA A 68 -3.33 -12.68 -10.57
N GLY A 69 -3.93 -12.45 -11.74
CA GLY A 69 -3.71 -13.29 -12.92
C GLY A 69 -2.28 -13.23 -13.45
N LEU A 70 -1.65 -12.04 -13.44
CA LEU A 70 -0.23 -11.87 -13.77
C LEU A 70 0.68 -12.60 -12.78
N SER A 71 0.40 -12.49 -11.48
CA SER A 71 1.16 -13.19 -10.44
C SER A 71 1.00 -14.71 -10.57
N THR A 72 -0.21 -15.21 -10.82
CA THR A 72 -0.47 -16.62 -11.09
C THR A 72 0.27 -17.10 -12.33
N ALA A 73 0.20 -16.34 -13.44
CA ALA A 73 0.92 -16.68 -14.67
C ALA A 73 2.43 -16.74 -14.42
N LYS A 74 2.98 -15.77 -13.69
CA LYS A 74 4.40 -15.72 -13.34
C LYS A 74 4.83 -16.92 -12.51
N TYR A 75 4.11 -17.27 -11.45
CA TYR A 75 4.50 -18.43 -10.62
C TYR A 75 4.31 -19.77 -11.34
N LEU A 76 3.30 -19.89 -12.20
CA LEU A 76 3.14 -21.07 -13.06
C LEU A 76 4.27 -21.20 -14.08
N ALA A 77 4.72 -20.09 -14.67
CA ALA A 77 5.85 -20.07 -15.59
C ALA A 77 7.16 -20.42 -14.87
N ASP A 78 7.39 -19.84 -13.68
CA ASP A 78 8.55 -20.16 -12.83
C ASP A 78 8.61 -21.66 -12.50
N ALA A 79 7.46 -22.24 -12.13
CA ALA A 79 7.30 -23.68 -11.90
C ALA A 79 7.45 -24.56 -13.15
N GLY A 80 7.60 -23.98 -14.35
CA GLY A 80 7.79 -24.69 -15.61
C GLY A 80 6.51 -25.12 -16.32
N HIS A 81 5.35 -24.54 -15.97
CA HIS A 81 4.10 -24.70 -16.69
C HIS A 81 3.95 -23.68 -17.83
N LYS A 82 2.90 -23.83 -18.65
CA LYS A 82 2.60 -22.97 -19.79
C LYS A 82 1.28 -22.22 -19.56
N PRO A 83 1.30 -21.05 -18.92
CA PRO A 83 0.09 -20.24 -18.73
C PRO A 83 -0.36 -19.57 -20.04
N LEU A 84 -1.67 -19.52 -20.25
CA LEU A 84 -2.35 -18.75 -21.30
C LEU A 84 -3.22 -17.71 -20.60
N LEU A 85 -2.75 -16.46 -20.58
CA LEU A 85 -3.41 -15.35 -19.91
C LEU A 85 -4.33 -14.62 -20.90
N LEU A 86 -5.62 -14.51 -20.58
CA LEU A 86 -6.65 -13.89 -21.40
C LEU A 86 -7.20 -12.67 -20.66
N GLU A 87 -7.10 -11.47 -21.23
CA GLU A 87 -7.71 -10.24 -20.69
C GLU A 87 -8.85 -9.79 -21.59
N ALA A 88 -9.96 -9.36 -21.00
CA ALA A 88 -11.14 -8.92 -21.74
C ALA A 88 -10.98 -7.51 -22.34
N ARG A 89 -10.03 -6.72 -21.83
CA ARG A 89 -9.77 -5.34 -22.22
C ARG A 89 -8.41 -5.23 -22.91
N ASP A 90 -8.21 -4.10 -23.59
CA ASP A 90 -6.93 -3.77 -24.22
C ASP A 90 -5.91 -3.15 -23.22
N VAL A 91 -6.13 -3.35 -21.92
CA VAL A 91 -5.34 -2.77 -20.83
C VAL A 91 -5.07 -3.83 -19.75
N LEU A 92 -3.80 -3.98 -19.37
CA LEU A 92 -3.35 -4.87 -18.30
C LEU A 92 -3.38 -4.14 -16.94
N VAL A 93 -3.44 -4.90 -15.84
CA VAL A 93 -3.32 -4.43 -14.44
C VAL A 93 -4.61 -3.86 -13.82
N GLY A 94 -5.46 -4.76 -13.30
CA GLY A 94 -6.38 -4.51 -12.19
C GLY A 94 -5.66 -4.63 -10.82
N ALA A 95 -6.01 -3.74 -9.90
CA ALA A 95 -5.38 -3.41 -8.62
C ALA A 95 -4.97 -4.58 -7.67
N TYR A 96 -3.74 -4.43 -7.11
CA TYR A 96 -3.10 -4.84 -5.82
C TYR A 96 -3.62 -6.09 -5.06
N PRO A 97 -2.75 -7.05 -4.67
CA PRO A 97 -2.00 -6.95 -3.39
C PRO A 97 -0.50 -7.34 -3.45
N ASN A 98 -0.03 -7.96 -4.55
CA ASN A 98 1.34 -8.48 -4.64
C ASN A 98 2.31 -7.55 -5.39
N ILE A 99 2.00 -6.25 -5.41
CA ILE A 99 2.68 -5.27 -6.26
C ILE A 99 4.15 -5.06 -5.87
N GLN A 100 4.47 -5.16 -4.58
CA GLN A 100 5.80 -4.90 -4.05
C GLN A 100 6.80 -5.94 -4.58
N ASN A 101 6.38 -7.21 -4.58
CA ASN A 101 7.15 -8.33 -5.12
C ASN A 101 7.30 -8.20 -6.63
N LEU A 102 6.23 -7.83 -7.35
CA LEU A 102 6.29 -7.58 -8.79
C LEU A 102 7.27 -6.46 -9.14
N PHE A 103 7.23 -5.33 -8.42
CA PHE A 103 8.14 -4.21 -8.66
C PHE A 103 9.59 -4.58 -8.36
N GLY A 104 9.83 -5.44 -7.35
CA GLY A 104 11.14 -6.00 -7.07
C GLY A 104 11.67 -6.92 -8.17
N GLU A 105 10.83 -7.84 -8.65
CA GLU A 105 11.20 -8.79 -9.70
C GLU A 105 11.43 -8.12 -11.05
N LEU A 106 10.71 -7.04 -11.33
CA LEU A 106 10.88 -6.22 -12.53
C LEU A 106 12.02 -5.19 -12.40
N GLY A 107 12.61 -5.02 -11.22
CA GLY A 107 13.68 -4.05 -10.98
C GLY A 107 13.24 -2.59 -11.08
N ILE A 108 11.98 -2.27 -10.79
CA ILE A 108 11.37 -0.93 -10.92
C ILE A 108 10.92 -0.34 -9.58
N ASN A 109 11.51 -0.81 -8.48
CA ASN A 109 11.19 -0.36 -7.11
C ASN A 109 11.41 1.14 -6.88
N ASP A 110 12.35 1.74 -7.61
CA ASP A 110 12.71 3.17 -7.58
C ASP A 110 11.60 4.09 -8.12
N ARG A 111 10.62 3.52 -8.84
CA ARG A 111 9.49 4.28 -9.39
C ARG A 111 8.35 4.50 -8.38
N LEU A 112 8.40 3.89 -7.20
CA LEU A 112 7.42 4.08 -6.14
C LEU A 112 7.82 5.26 -5.25
N GLN A 113 7.01 6.32 -5.26
CA GLN A 113 7.18 7.49 -4.39
C GLN A 113 6.48 7.29 -3.05
N TRP A 114 7.27 7.01 -2.00
CA TRP A 114 6.76 6.87 -0.65
C TRP A 114 6.39 8.23 -0.04
N LYS A 115 5.24 8.28 0.64
CA LYS A 115 4.74 9.44 1.36
C LYS A 115 4.62 9.12 2.85
N GLU A 116 4.54 10.17 3.67
CA GLU A 116 4.41 10.05 5.12
C GLU A 116 3.27 9.11 5.50
N HIS A 117 3.49 8.27 6.52
CA HIS A 117 2.50 7.31 7.00
C HIS A 117 1.40 8.03 7.78
N SER A 118 0.54 8.72 7.04
CA SER A 118 -0.50 9.57 7.57
C SER A 118 -1.74 9.53 6.68
N MET A 119 -2.90 9.60 7.31
CA MET A 119 -4.16 9.86 6.62
C MET A 119 -4.56 11.32 6.81
N ILE A 120 -4.74 12.04 5.71
CA ILE A 120 -5.16 13.45 5.70
C ILE A 120 -6.63 13.52 5.28
N PHE A 121 -7.48 14.10 6.12
CA PHE A 121 -8.91 14.26 5.90
C PHE A 121 -9.26 15.73 5.70
N ALA A 122 -9.94 16.08 4.61
CA ALA A 122 -10.49 17.43 4.44
C ALA A 122 -11.63 17.67 5.43
N MET A 123 -11.70 18.87 6.03
CA MET A 123 -12.74 19.23 6.99
C MET A 123 -13.96 19.83 6.27
N PRO A 124 -15.12 19.13 6.19
CA PRO A 124 -16.26 19.58 5.38
C PRO A 124 -16.82 20.94 5.83
N ASN A 125 -16.77 21.19 7.14
CA ASN A 125 -17.30 22.41 7.76
C ASN A 125 -16.31 23.59 7.69
N LYS A 126 -15.10 23.39 7.18
CA LYS A 126 -14.03 24.39 7.14
C LYS A 126 -13.19 24.26 5.86
N PRO A 127 -13.65 24.85 4.75
CA PRO A 127 -12.94 24.82 3.48
C PRO A 127 -11.49 25.30 3.63
N GLY A 128 -10.53 24.47 3.19
CA GLY A 128 -9.10 24.76 3.28
C GLY A 128 -8.40 24.26 4.55
N GLU A 129 -9.14 23.73 5.55
CA GLU A 129 -8.56 23.04 6.70
C GLU A 129 -8.54 21.52 6.49
N PHE A 130 -7.46 20.88 6.95
CA PHE A 130 -7.26 19.44 6.90
C PHE A 130 -6.99 18.90 8.31
N SER A 131 -7.59 17.77 8.64
CA SER A 131 -7.26 16.94 9.79
C SER A 131 -6.26 15.86 9.38
N ARG A 132 -5.43 15.41 10.32
CA ARG A 132 -4.35 14.47 10.07
C ARG A 132 -4.38 13.38 11.15
N PHE A 133 -4.27 12.12 10.72
CA PHE A 133 -4.03 10.98 11.57
C PHE A 133 -2.65 10.40 11.21
N ASP A 134 -1.72 10.43 12.16
CA ASP A 134 -0.34 9.99 11.98
C ASP A 134 -0.14 8.62 12.60
N PHE A 135 0.38 7.68 11.82
CA PHE A 135 0.66 6.32 12.27
C PHE A 135 2.09 6.26 12.81
N PRO A 136 2.30 6.03 14.12
CA PRO A 136 3.64 6.00 14.71
C PRO A 136 4.46 4.83 14.15
N GLU A 137 5.70 5.09 13.74
CA GLU A 137 6.60 4.05 13.20
C GLU A 137 6.94 2.94 14.21
N VAL A 138 6.78 3.22 15.51
CA VAL A 138 7.09 2.28 16.61
C VAL A 138 6.04 1.18 16.73
N LEU A 139 4.82 1.38 16.22
CA LEU A 139 3.72 0.43 16.35
C LEU A 139 3.48 -0.28 15.01
N PRO A 140 3.40 -1.63 14.98
CA PRO A 140 3.00 -2.35 13.78
C PRO A 140 1.48 -2.28 13.59
N ALA A 141 1.01 -2.27 12.34
CA ALA A 141 -0.41 -2.45 12.05
C ALA A 141 -0.92 -3.79 12.65
N PRO A 142 -2.11 -3.83 13.28
CA PRO A 142 -3.18 -2.82 13.31
C PRO A 142 -3.14 -1.88 14.54
N LEU A 143 -2.02 -1.84 15.28
CA LEU A 143 -1.90 -1.10 16.54
C LEU A 143 -1.41 0.34 16.36
N ASN A 144 -1.01 0.73 15.14
CA ASN A 144 -0.64 2.10 14.78
C ASN A 144 -1.83 2.95 14.35
#